data_AF-A0A920VGI4-F1
#
_entry.id   AF-A0A920VGI4-F1
#
_cell.length_a   1.000
_cell.length_b   1.000
_cell.length_c   1.000
_cell.angle_alpha   90.00
_cell.angle_beta   90.00
_cell.angle_gamma   90.00
#
_symmetry.space_group_name_H-M   'P 1'
#
loop_
_entity.id
_entity.type
_entity.pdbx_description
1 polymer ?
#
loop_
_entity_poly.entity_id
_entity_poly.type
_entity_poly.pdbx_seq_one_letter_code
_entity_poly.pdbx_strand_id
1 'polypeptide(L)'
;MWADSAEDLAGRVDWIQESAPENEVVKRPLLQALAAHSGPEVIIASSSSGLLPTNLQAGCDHPERVLIGHPFNPVYLLPLVEIVAGEQTSTAAMDAATAHYDDLVMYPLVVRNEIEGYLSDRLQEALWREVLHLVNDGGATTRELDDAVNYGPGLRWAGMGTNLTFHLAGGEQGMRHMLRQFGPALKLPWTKLEAPELTDDLIEAMADGCEEQAEGRSIAELARLRDDYVIGVMRSLRPLNLGAGRLIAEREARIHEAGSTPPWTKGDVVAAPLALYETVVEPDWVDYNGHMSEWAFLTAFGWASDKLFRYIGIDEDYRAAGHTFFTVETHLNYAQEASLGAPFRVTTRVLGVDAKRLHLFHAMYRVDEGGVTGELLCTTEQMLLHVDTDAGSTAPMLDGPAAALAAIADAHADLPVPPQVGRVMQIPG
;
A
#
# COMPACT_ATOMS: atom_id res chain seq x y z
N MET A 1 23.86 7.10 -5.69
CA MET A 1 25.12 7.16 -6.43
C MET A 1 24.76 7.09 -7.91
N TRP A 2 25.29 7.96 -8.75
CA TRP A 2 25.10 7.89 -10.19
C TRP A 2 26.29 7.14 -10.81
N ALA A 3 26.04 6.34 -11.84
CA ALA A 3 27.06 5.64 -12.61
C ALA A 3 27.15 6.26 -14.00
N ASP A 4 28.37 6.41 -14.54
CA ASP A 4 28.59 7.02 -15.86
C ASP A 4 28.42 6.00 -17.01
N SER A 5 28.31 4.70 -16.69
CA SER A 5 28.12 3.61 -17.65
C SER A 5 27.37 2.43 -17.04
N ALA A 6 26.78 1.57 -17.89
CA ALA A 6 26.07 0.37 -17.47
C ALA A 6 27.02 -0.66 -16.85
N GLU A 7 28.24 -0.75 -17.37
CA GLU A 7 29.29 -1.64 -16.91
C GLU A 7 29.75 -1.29 -15.49
N ASP A 8 29.98 0.00 -15.24
CA ASP A 8 30.34 0.50 -13.89
C ASP A 8 29.18 0.29 -12.90
N LEU A 9 27.92 0.47 -13.31
CA LEU A 9 26.76 0.15 -12.48
C LEU A 9 26.72 -1.34 -12.13
N ALA A 10 26.82 -2.21 -13.13
CA ALA A 10 26.63 -3.66 -12.99
C ALA A 10 27.58 -4.31 -11.97
N GLY A 11 28.82 -3.81 -11.87
CA GLY A 11 29.82 -4.35 -10.94
C GLY A 11 29.65 -3.94 -9.47
N ARG A 12 28.62 -3.16 -9.12
CA ARG A 12 28.45 -2.56 -7.76
C ARG A 12 27.05 -2.75 -7.17
N VAL A 13 26.18 -3.51 -7.81
CA VAL A 13 24.78 -3.65 -7.43
C VAL A 13 24.40 -5.11 -7.27
N ASP A 14 23.46 -5.38 -6.37
CA ASP A 14 22.93 -6.72 -6.10
C ASP A 14 21.64 -7.02 -6.89
N TRP A 15 21.09 -5.99 -7.57
CA TRP A 15 19.88 -6.07 -8.40
C TRP A 15 19.95 -5.07 -9.55
N ILE A 16 19.45 -5.44 -10.73
CA ILE A 16 19.38 -4.58 -11.90
C ILE A 16 17.95 -4.54 -12.43
N GLN A 17 17.35 -3.34 -12.49
CA GLN A 17 16.10 -3.06 -13.18
C GLN A 17 16.38 -2.27 -14.47
N GLU A 18 16.10 -2.85 -15.62
CA GLU A 18 16.32 -2.26 -16.94
C GLU A 18 15.03 -1.57 -17.44
N SER A 19 15.07 -0.25 -17.61
CA SER A 19 13.91 0.58 -18.01
C SER A 19 14.17 1.48 -19.22
N ALA A 20 15.04 1.05 -20.15
CA ALA A 20 15.25 1.68 -21.44
C ALA A 20 13.99 1.59 -22.33
N PRO A 21 13.91 2.37 -23.44
CA PRO A 21 12.76 2.37 -24.34
C PRO A 21 12.37 0.97 -24.84
N GLU A 22 11.08 0.79 -25.12
CA GLU A 22 10.48 -0.49 -25.54
C GLU A 22 10.90 -0.89 -26.96
N ASN A 23 12.18 -1.28 -27.10
CA ASN A 23 12.81 -1.61 -28.37
C ASN A 23 13.94 -2.62 -28.15
N GLU A 24 13.84 -3.81 -28.75
CA GLU A 24 14.85 -4.87 -28.64
C GLU A 24 16.25 -4.44 -29.11
N VAL A 25 16.35 -3.57 -30.12
CA VAL A 25 17.64 -3.08 -30.64
C VAL A 25 18.40 -2.27 -29.58
N VAL A 26 17.66 -1.65 -28.65
CA VAL A 26 18.24 -0.89 -27.54
C VAL A 26 18.44 -1.80 -26.32
N LYS A 27 17.42 -2.57 -25.94
CA LYS A 27 17.44 -3.37 -24.70
C LYS A 27 18.43 -4.54 -24.77
N ARG A 28 18.52 -5.26 -25.89
CA ARG A 28 19.35 -6.48 -25.95
C ARG A 28 20.85 -6.19 -25.76
N PRO A 29 21.48 -5.22 -26.47
CA PRO A 29 22.88 -4.89 -26.22
C PRO A 29 23.12 -4.37 -24.80
N LEU A 30 22.18 -3.62 -24.23
CA LEU A 30 22.26 -3.13 -22.86
C LEU A 30 22.24 -4.28 -21.84
N LEU A 31 21.30 -5.22 -21.98
CA LEU A 31 21.21 -6.39 -21.11
C LEU A 31 22.44 -7.30 -21.23
N GLN A 32 22.99 -7.47 -22.44
CA GLN A 32 24.24 -8.20 -22.65
C GLN A 32 25.42 -7.54 -21.92
N ALA A 33 25.53 -6.20 -22.01
CA ALA A 33 26.57 -5.45 -21.31
C ALA A 33 26.42 -5.55 -19.78
N LEU A 34 25.20 -5.40 -19.26
CA LEU A 34 24.88 -5.55 -17.84
C LEU A 34 25.20 -6.98 -17.35
N ALA A 35 24.82 -8.00 -18.13
CA ALA A 35 25.07 -9.40 -17.81
C ALA A 35 26.56 -9.73 -17.76
N ALA A 36 27.35 -9.26 -18.74
CA ALA A 36 28.79 -9.51 -18.79
C ALA A 36 29.60 -8.85 -17.64
N HIS A 37 29.04 -7.82 -16.99
CA HIS A 37 29.74 -7.03 -15.97
C HIS A 37 29.14 -7.12 -14.57
N SER A 38 28.07 -7.88 -14.38
CA SER A 38 27.48 -8.19 -13.06
C SER A 38 27.82 -9.61 -12.62
N GLY A 39 27.81 -9.87 -11.32
CA GLY A 39 28.02 -11.20 -10.77
C GLY A 39 26.91 -12.19 -11.20
N PRO A 40 27.20 -13.50 -11.27
CA PRO A 40 26.22 -14.52 -11.67
C PRO A 40 25.03 -14.65 -10.71
N GLU A 41 25.10 -14.08 -9.52
CA GLU A 41 24.02 -13.98 -8.54
C GLU A 41 23.08 -12.79 -8.73
N VAL A 42 23.47 -11.77 -9.52
CA VAL A 42 22.71 -10.52 -9.66
C VAL A 42 21.54 -10.72 -10.62
N ILE A 43 20.31 -10.55 -10.13
CA ILE A 43 19.13 -10.63 -11.01
C ILE A 43 19.05 -9.41 -11.93
N ILE A 44 18.70 -9.66 -13.19
CA ILE A 44 18.46 -8.62 -14.20
C ILE A 44 16.99 -8.70 -14.63
N ALA A 45 16.19 -7.75 -14.17
CA ALA A 45 14.79 -7.63 -14.51
C ALA A 45 14.57 -6.52 -15.53
N SER A 46 13.96 -6.83 -16.67
CA SER A 46 13.53 -5.81 -17.63
C SER A 46 12.11 -5.33 -17.31
N SER A 47 11.89 -4.02 -17.38
CA SER A 47 10.57 -3.36 -17.25
C SER A 47 9.74 -3.43 -18.53
N SER A 48 10.16 -4.22 -19.53
CA SER A 48 9.45 -4.33 -20.81
C SER A 48 7.99 -4.72 -20.60
N SER A 49 7.08 -4.08 -21.33
CA SER A 49 5.63 -4.27 -21.27
C SER A 49 5.11 -5.32 -22.26
N GLY A 50 5.93 -5.77 -23.23
CA GLY A 50 5.49 -6.81 -24.15
C GLY A 50 6.55 -7.65 -24.85
N LEU A 51 7.84 -7.36 -24.67
CA LEU A 51 8.90 -8.15 -25.28
C LEU A 51 9.10 -9.46 -24.52
N LEU A 52 9.32 -10.55 -25.26
CA LEU A 52 9.52 -11.86 -24.65
C LEU A 52 10.86 -11.92 -23.90
N PRO A 53 10.89 -12.37 -22.63
CA PRO A 53 12.15 -12.53 -21.89
C PRO A 53 13.14 -13.44 -22.62
N THR A 54 12.69 -14.47 -23.33
CA THR A 54 13.55 -15.33 -24.15
C THR A 54 14.35 -14.56 -25.20
N ASN A 55 13.75 -13.54 -25.84
CA ASN A 55 14.46 -12.70 -26.80
C ASN A 55 15.50 -11.81 -26.11
N LEU A 56 15.16 -11.31 -24.92
CA LEU A 56 16.03 -10.45 -24.11
C LEU A 56 17.22 -11.22 -23.52
N GLN A 57 17.03 -12.51 -23.20
CA GLN A 57 18.08 -13.42 -22.75
C GLN A 57 19.15 -13.70 -23.81
N ALA A 58 18.80 -13.59 -25.09
CA ALA A 58 19.65 -14.03 -26.19
C ALA A 58 21.01 -13.30 -26.21
N GLY A 59 22.09 -14.04 -25.95
CA GLY A 59 23.46 -13.54 -25.93
C GLY A 59 23.92 -12.96 -24.59
N CYS A 60 23.09 -13.01 -23.55
CA CYS A 60 23.51 -12.64 -22.19
C CYS A 60 24.35 -13.76 -21.55
N ASP A 61 25.39 -13.40 -20.81
CA ASP A 61 26.09 -14.32 -19.92
C ASP A 61 25.19 -14.63 -18.71
N HIS A 62 25.10 -15.91 -18.34
CA HIS A 62 24.18 -16.38 -17.30
C HIS A 62 22.72 -15.96 -17.58
N PRO A 63 22.07 -16.42 -18.66
CA PRO A 63 20.71 -16.02 -18.99
C PRO A 63 19.66 -16.47 -17.95
N GLU A 64 20.02 -17.42 -17.08
CA GLU A 64 19.14 -17.99 -16.05
C GLU A 64 18.69 -17.02 -14.94
N ARG A 65 19.31 -15.85 -14.87
CA ARG A 65 18.99 -14.75 -13.93
C ARG A 65 18.36 -13.53 -14.62
N VAL A 66 18.10 -13.62 -15.92
CA VAL A 66 17.42 -12.57 -16.70
C VAL A 66 15.93 -12.90 -16.79
N LEU A 67 15.08 -11.94 -16.46
CA LEU A 67 13.62 -12.08 -16.45
C LEU A 67 12.91 -10.75 -16.74
N ILE A 68 11.59 -10.79 -16.89
CA ILE A 68 10.76 -9.58 -16.84
C ILE A 68 10.30 -9.34 -15.41
N GLY A 69 10.41 -8.09 -14.97
CA GLY A 69 9.66 -7.58 -13.83
C GLY A 69 8.96 -6.30 -14.27
N HIS A 70 7.74 -6.44 -14.78
CA HIS A 70 6.96 -5.39 -15.43
C HIS A 70 6.08 -4.65 -14.41
N PRO A 71 6.43 -3.41 -14.03
CA PRO A 71 5.60 -2.59 -13.13
C PRO A 71 4.53 -1.83 -13.91
N PHE A 72 3.51 -1.32 -13.21
CA PHE A 72 2.44 -0.52 -13.81
C PHE A 72 2.58 0.96 -13.48
N ASN A 73 2.43 1.84 -14.48
CA ASN A 73 2.49 3.28 -14.29
C ASN A 73 1.19 3.83 -13.66
N PRO A 74 1.23 4.69 -12.62
CA PRO A 74 2.41 5.17 -11.89
C PRO A 74 3.07 4.13 -10.99
N VAL A 75 4.36 3.85 -11.23
CA VAL A 75 5.12 2.74 -10.61
C VAL A 75 5.27 2.87 -9.10
N TYR A 76 5.28 4.10 -8.57
CA TYR A 76 5.36 4.34 -7.13
C TYR A 76 4.02 4.12 -6.38
N LEU A 77 2.93 3.87 -7.11
CA LEU A 77 1.58 3.82 -6.56
C LEU A 77 0.86 2.50 -6.90
N LEU A 78 0.89 2.06 -8.16
CA LEU A 78 0.27 0.79 -8.53
C LEU A 78 1.18 -0.37 -8.10
N PRO A 79 0.71 -1.28 -7.23
CA PRO A 79 1.60 -2.24 -6.60
C PRO A 79 1.92 -3.45 -7.48
N LEU A 80 1.20 -3.69 -8.56
CA LEU A 80 1.39 -4.91 -9.37
C LEU A 80 2.77 -4.90 -10.06
N VAL A 81 3.46 -6.03 -9.99
CA VAL A 81 4.61 -6.33 -10.85
C VAL A 81 4.41 -7.71 -11.47
N GLU A 82 4.32 -7.79 -12.79
CA GLU A 82 4.28 -9.08 -13.49
C GLU A 82 5.70 -9.63 -13.62
N ILE A 83 5.93 -10.81 -13.05
CA ILE A 83 7.22 -11.51 -13.13
C ILE A 83 7.11 -12.61 -14.18
N VAL A 84 7.91 -12.53 -15.23
CA VAL A 84 7.83 -13.43 -16.39
C VAL A 84 9.16 -14.11 -16.63
N ALA A 85 9.14 -15.43 -16.61
CA ALA A 85 10.28 -16.27 -16.95
C ALA A 85 10.41 -16.37 -18.48
N GLY A 86 11.63 -16.26 -18.99
CA GLY A 86 12.01 -16.77 -20.31
C GLY A 86 12.38 -18.24 -20.25
N GLU A 87 12.65 -18.84 -21.40
CA GLU A 87 12.98 -20.27 -21.53
C GLU A 87 14.17 -20.70 -20.67
N GLN A 88 15.12 -19.80 -20.44
CA GLN A 88 16.34 -20.10 -19.66
C GLN A 88 16.25 -19.64 -18.21
N THR A 89 15.24 -18.85 -17.81
CA THR A 89 15.14 -18.31 -16.44
C THR A 89 15.02 -19.45 -15.44
N SER A 90 15.89 -19.45 -14.43
CA SER A 90 15.84 -20.44 -13.36
C SER A 90 14.69 -20.18 -12.38
N THR A 91 14.19 -21.23 -11.74
CA THR A 91 13.24 -21.09 -10.62
C THR A 91 13.82 -20.26 -9.48
N ALA A 92 15.13 -20.39 -9.21
CA ALA A 92 15.80 -19.59 -8.19
C ALA A 92 15.74 -18.08 -8.49
N ALA A 93 15.88 -17.69 -9.75
CA ALA A 93 15.75 -16.29 -10.16
C ALA A 93 14.31 -15.78 -10.01
N MET A 94 13.31 -16.60 -10.33
CA MET A 94 11.90 -16.27 -10.13
C MET A 94 11.55 -16.10 -8.65
N ASP A 95 12.05 -16.99 -7.78
CA ASP A 95 11.86 -16.91 -6.33
C ASP A 95 12.54 -15.65 -5.76
N ALA A 96 13.77 -15.36 -6.20
CA ALA A 96 14.51 -14.17 -5.81
C ALA A 96 13.79 -12.88 -6.24
N ALA A 97 13.27 -12.81 -7.47
CA ALA A 97 12.50 -11.67 -7.95
C ALA A 97 11.19 -11.49 -7.18
N THR A 98 10.49 -12.59 -6.89
CA THR A 98 9.26 -12.57 -6.09
C THR A 98 9.52 -11.99 -4.70
N ALA A 99 10.57 -12.47 -4.02
CA ALA A 99 10.97 -11.96 -2.72
C ALA A 99 11.41 -10.49 -2.78
N HIS A 100 12.18 -10.10 -3.81
CA HIS A 100 12.64 -8.72 -3.98
C HIS A 100 11.47 -7.74 -4.14
N TYR A 101 10.52 -8.03 -5.04
CA TYR A 101 9.37 -7.14 -5.22
C TYR A 101 8.42 -7.12 -4.02
N ASP A 102 8.24 -8.25 -3.32
CA ASP A 102 7.48 -8.27 -2.07
C ASP A 102 8.11 -7.41 -0.97
N ASP A 103 9.44 -7.43 -0.85
CA ASP A 103 10.20 -6.59 0.09
C ASP A 103 10.06 -5.09 -0.23
N LEU A 104 9.97 -4.75 -1.53
CA LEU A 104 9.60 -3.42 -2.01
C LEU A 104 8.11 -3.09 -1.82
N VAL A 105 7.34 -3.99 -1.19
CA VAL A 105 5.90 -3.84 -0.92
C VAL A 105 5.05 -3.77 -2.20
N MET A 106 5.55 -4.39 -3.26
CA MET A 106 4.81 -4.64 -4.48
C MET A 106 4.05 -5.96 -4.38
N TYR A 107 3.14 -6.20 -5.32
CA TYR A 107 2.45 -7.47 -5.51
C TYR A 107 3.09 -8.22 -6.68
N PRO A 108 4.00 -9.18 -6.40
CA PRO A 108 4.59 -10.00 -7.44
C PRO A 108 3.57 -11.00 -8.01
N LEU A 109 3.20 -10.81 -9.29
CA LEU A 109 2.33 -11.73 -10.02
C LEU A 109 3.16 -12.58 -10.99
N VAL A 110 3.36 -13.85 -10.65
CA VAL A 110 4.10 -14.79 -11.51
C VAL A 110 3.25 -15.16 -12.74
N VAL A 111 3.74 -14.80 -13.92
CA VAL A 111 3.19 -15.18 -15.21
C VAL A 111 3.79 -16.53 -15.61
N ARG A 112 2.94 -17.55 -15.65
CA ARG A 112 3.39 -18.96 -15.72
C ARG A 112 4.12 -19.33 -17.00
N ASN A 113 3.74 -18.71 -18.12
CA ASN A 113 4.35 -18.93 -19.42
C ASN A 113 4.52 -17.56 -20.06
N GLU A 114 5.67 -17.32 -20.69
CA GLU A 114 5.85 -16.10 -21.46
C GLU A 114 4.81 -15.99 -22.58
N ILE A 115 4.34 -14.76 -22.79
CA ILE A 115 3.38 -14.37 -23.81
C ILE A 115 3.54 -12.87 -24.03
N GLU A 116 3.42 -12.39 -25.27
CA GLU A 116 3.53 -10.96 -25.55
C GLU A 116 2.40 -10.18 -24.84
N GLY A 117 2.75 -9.04 -24.24
CA GLY A 117 1.82 -8.22 -23.44
C GLY A 117 1.38 -8.87 -22.11
N TYR A 118 1.96 -10.00 -21.74
CA TYR A 118 1.75 -10.72 -20.48
C TYR A 118 0.27 -10.97 -20.15
N LEU A 119 -0.23 -10.60 -18.96
CA LEU A 119 -1.63 -10.81 -18.60
C LEU A 119 -2.41 -9.50 -18.60
N SER A 120 -1.94 -8.49 -17.86
CA SER A 120 -2.70 -7.25 -17.66
C SER A 120 -2.77 -6.40 -18.92
N ASP A 121 -1.66 -6.22 -19.65
CA ASP A 121 -1.66 -5.39 -20.87
C ASP A 121 -2.50 -6.03 -21.96
N ARG A 122 -2.49 -7.36 -22.13
CA ARG A 122 -3.42 -8.04 -23.05
C ARG A 122 -4.88 -7.74 -22.75
N LEU A 123 -5.26 -7.67 -21.47
CA LEU A 123 -6.63 -7.35 -21.06
C LEU A 123 -6.95 -5.86 -21.29
N GLN A 124 -6.00 -4.97 -21.00
CA GLN A 124 -6.14 -3.54 -21.22
C GLN A 124 -6.22 -3.20 -22.72
N GLU A 125 -5.35 -3.79 -23.54
CA GLU A 125 -5.36 -3.64 -25.00
C GLU A 125 -6.65 -4.13 -25.63
N ALA A 126 -7.24 -5.22 -25.13
CA ALA A 126 -8.53 -5.70 -25.65
C ALA A 126 -9.63 -4.66 -25.48
N LEU A 127 -9.68 -3.98 -24.33
CA LEU A 127 -10.61 -2.87 -24.10
C LEU A 127 -10.25 -1.65 -24.97
N TRP A 128 -8.96 -1.32 -25.05
CA TRP A 128 -8.49 -0.17 -25.83
C TRP A 128 -8.79 -0.29 -27.32
N ARG A 129 -8.61 -1.47 -27.91
CA ARG A 129 -8.92 -1.73 -29.32
C ARG A 129 -10.40 -1.56 -29.60
N GLU A 130 -11.27 -1.98 -28.69
CA GLU A 130 -12.72 -1.77 -28.82
C GLU A 130 -13.09 -0.29 -28.74
N VAL A 131 -12.47 0.46 -27.82
CA VAL A 131 -12.65 1.92 -27.73
C VAL A 131 -12.28 2.61 -29.04
N LEU A 132 -11.13 2.26 -29.64
CA LEU A 132 -10.72 2.80 -30.93
C LEU A 132 -11.73 2.52 -32.04
N HIS A 133 -12.28 1.30 -32.10
CA HIS A 133 -13.33 0.96 -33.08
C HIS A 133 -14.61 1.75 -32.87
N LEU A 134 -15.06 1.90 -31.63
CA LEU A 134 -16.31 2.61 -31.33
C LEU A 134 -16.21 4.10 -31.68
N VAL A 135 -15.03 4.72 -31.48
CA VAL A 135 -14.79 6.10 -31.91
C VAL A 135 -14.66 6.19 -33.44
N ASN A 136 -13.87 5.31 -34.05
CA ASN A 136 -13.66 5.28 -35.50
C ASN A 136 -14.97 5.09 -36.28
N ASP A 137 -15.85 4.23 -35.78
CA ASP A 137 -17.14 3.93 -36.42
C ASP A 137 -18.22 4.99 -36.09
N GLY A 138 -17.88 6.02 -35.30
CA GLY A 138 -18.81 7.05 -34.83
C GLY A 138 -19.91 6.52 -33.90
N GLY A 139 -19.66 5.38 -33.24
CA GLY A 139 -20.59 4.73 -32.34
C GLY A 139 -20.66 5.39 -30.95
N ALA A 140 -19.56 6.03 -30.52
CA ALA A 140 -19.47 6.79 -29.27
C ALA A 140 -18.29 7.77 -29.29
N THR A 141 -18.34 8.78 -28.42
CA THR A 141 -17.22 9.67 -28.10
C THR A 141 -16.31 9.08 -27.02
N THR A 142 -15.09 9.60 -26.85
CA THR A 142 -14.19 9.17 -25.77
C THR A 142 -14.85 9.35 -24.39
N ARG A 143 -15.56 10.46 -24.15
CA ARG A 143 -16.26 10.73 -22.89
C ARG A 143 -17.36 9.71 -22.59
N GLU A 144 -18.18 9.37 -23.58
CA GLU A 144 -19.25 8.36 -23.39
C GLU A 144 -18.68 6.98 -23.04
N LEU A 145 -17.55 6.61 -23.64
CA LEU A 145 -16.87 5.35 -23.37
C LEU A 145 -16.21 5.34 -21.99
N ASP A 146 -15.53 6.43 -21.61
CA ASP A 146 -14.94 6.58 -20.29
C ASP A 146 -16.02 6.60 -19.20
N ASP A 147 -17.13 7.31 -19.40
CA ASP A 147 -18.29 7.30 -18.50
C ASP A 147 -18.89 5.90 -18.36
N ALA A 148 -18.97 5.13 -19.45
CA ALA A 148 -19.45 3.75 -19.40
C ALA A 148 -18.56 2.86 -18.51
N VAL A 149 -17.25 3.11 -18.46
CA VAL A 149 -16.32 2.42 -17.55
C VAL A 149 -16.43 2.96 -16.13
N ASN A 150 -16.31 4.28 -15.96
CA ASN A 150 -16.22 4.98 -14.68
C ASN A 150 -17.49 4.83 -13.83
N TYR A 151 -18.66 4.89 -14.46
CA TYR A 151 -19.96 4.72 -13.79
C TYR A 151 -20.50 3.28 -13.88
N GLY A 152 -19.80 2.39 -14.58
CA GLY A 152 -20.20 1.00 -14.79
C GLY A 152 -19.25 -0.01 -14.15
N PRO A 153 -18.55 -0.84 -14.94
CA PRO A 153 -17.76 -1.95 -14.42
C PRO A 153 -16.45 -1.51 -13.72
N GLY A 154 -15.93 -0.30 -13.96
CA GLY A 154 -14.71 0.20 -13.33
C GLY A 154 -14.78 0.21 -11.80
N LEU A 155 -15.93 0.60 -11.23
CA LEU A 155 -16.15 0.65 -9.77
C LEU A 155 -15.95 -0.72 -9.10
N ARG A 156 -16.42 -1.81 -9.73
CA ARG A 156 -16.28 -3.16 -9.18
C ARG A 156 -14.91 -3.78 -9.45
N TRP A 157 -14.23 -3.38 -10.53
CA TRP A 157 -12.90 -3.90 -10.87
C TRP A 157 -11.82 -3.53 -9.86
N ALA A 158 -11.98 -2.40 -9.15
CA ALA A 158 -11.05 -1.98 -8.11
C ALA A 158 -10.89 -3.03 -6.98
N GLY A 159 -12.00 -3.65 -6.55
CA GLY A 159 -11.97 -4.65 -5.48
C GLY A 159 -12.06 -6.10 -5.94
N MET A 160 -12.60 -6.35 -7.15
CA MET A 160 -12.91 -7.69 -7.64
C MET A 160 -12.62 -7.86 -9.13
N GLY A 161 -11.71 -8.77 -9.47
CA GLY A 161 -11.40 -9.10 -10.85
C GLY A 161 -12.57 -9.68 -11.64
N THR A 162 -12.46 -9.65 -12.97
CA THR A 162 -13.50 -10.04 -13.93
C THR A 162 -14.09 -11.43 -13.68
N ASN A 163 -13.25 -12.42 -13.36
CA ASN A 163 -13.70 -13.80 -13.16
C ASN A 163 -14.66 -13.93 -11.97
N LEU A 164 -14.31 -13.36 -10.82
CA LEU A 164 -15.15 -13.46 -9.62
C LEU A 164 -16.41 -12.59 -9.77
N THR A 165 -16.29 -11.46 -10.45
CA THR A 165 -17.42 -10.60 -10.82
C THR A 165 -18.46 -11.35 -11.67
N PHE A 166 -18.03 -12.09 -12.70
CA PHE A 166 -18.93 -12.90 -13.51
C PHE A 166 -19.39 -14.18 -12.81
N HIS A 167 -18.60 -14.72 -11.88
CA HIS A 167 -19.05 -15.79 -11.01
C HIS A 167 -20.25 -15.33 -10.18
N LEU A 168 -20.16 -14.16 -9.56
CA LEU A 168 -21.26 -13.55 -8.81
C LEU A 168 -22.50 -13.31 -9.67
N ALA A 169 -22.31 -12.86 -10.91
CA ALA A 169 -23.41 -12.67 -11.88
C ALA A 169 -24.15 -13.99 -12.23
N GLY A 170 -23.52 -15.15 -11.99
CA GLY A 170 -24.14 -16.46 -12.17
C GLY A 170 -25.03 -16.92 -10.99
N GLY A 171 -25.16 -16.12 -9.93
CA GLY A 171 -25.92 -16.46 -8.71
C GLY A 171 -25.33 -17.66 -7.97
N GLU A 172 -26.16 -18.41 -7.24
CA GLU A 172 -25.75 -19.58 -6.44
C GLU A 172 -25.01 -20.67 -7.23
N GLN A 173 -25.28 -20.77 -8.54
CA GLN A 173 -24.61 -21.73 -9.42
C GLN A 173 -23.28 -21.21 -9.99
N GLY A 174 -22.99 -19.93 -9.74
CA GLY A 174 -21.74 -19.26 -10.05
C GLY A 174 -21.38 -19.26 -11.54
N MET A 175 -20.09 -19.25 -11.81
CA MET A 175 -19.53 -19.20 -13.18
C MET A 175 -20.08 -20.31 -14.11
N ARG A 176 -20.42 -21.49 -13.59
CA ARG A 176 -20.98 -22.57 -14.42
C ARG A 176 -22.32 -22.16 -15.05
N HIS A 177 -23.17 -21.49 -14.28
CA HIS A 177 -24.44 -20.99 -14.79
C HIS A 177 -24.24 -19.83 -15.75
N MET A 178 -23.39 -18.86 -15.38
CA MET A 178 -23.02 -17.75 -16.26
C MET A 178 -22.61 -18.28 -17.64
N LEU A 179 -21.62 -19.16 -17.72
CA LEU A 179 -21.10 -19.66 -19.00
C LEU A 179 -22.13 -20.46 -19.80
N ARG A 180 -23.02 -21.22 -19.15
CA ARG A 180 -24.09 -21.96 -19.85
C ARG A 180 -25.18 -21.04 -20.39
N GLN A 181 -25.55 -20.02 -19.63
CA GLN A 181 -26.60 -19.08 -19.99
C GLN A 181 -26.13 -18.09 -21.06
N PHE A 182 -24.96 -17.49 -20.89
CA PHE A 182 -24.45 -16.40 -21.73
C PHE A 182 -23.37 -16.84 -22.73
N GLY A 183 -22.85 -18.07 -22.63
CA GLY A 183 -21.87 -18.60 -23.58
C GLY A 183 -22.29 -18.50 -25.06
N PRO A 184 -23.57 -18.69 -25.45
CA PRO A 184 -24.00 -18.47 -26.82
C PRO A 184 -23.81 -17.02 -27.31
N ALA A 185 -23.93 -16.03 -26.43
CA ALA A 185 -23.77 -14.62 -26.78
C ALA A 185 -22.30 -14.26 -27.10
N LEU A 186 -21.33 -14.99 -26.56
CA LEU A 186 -19.89 -14.80 -26.87
C LEU A 186 -19.54 -15.08 -28.34
N LYS A 187 -20.44 -15.72 -29.09
CA LYS A 187 -20.26 -15.96 -30.54
C LYS A 187 -20.79 -14.82 -31.40
N LEU A 188 -21.48 -13.84 -30.80
CA LEU A 188 -21.98 -12.68 -31.52
C LEU A 188 -20.83 -11.70 -31.75
N PRO A 189 -20.76 -11.06 -32.93
CA PRO A 189 -19.64 -10.18 -33.29
C PRO A 189 -19.80 -8.79 -32.66
N TRP A 190 -19.90 -8.74 -31.33
CA TRP A 190 -20.13 -7.50 -30.58
C TRP A 190 -18.87 -6.68 -30.33
N THR A 191 -17.70 -7.30 -30.34
CA THR A 191 -16.41 -6.65 -30.02
C THR A 191 -15.34 -7.07 -31.02
N LYS A 192 -14.31 -6.24 -31.18
CA LYS A 192 -13.23 -6.37 -32.15
C LYS A 192 -11.87 -6.36 -31.44
N LEU A 193 -11.09 -7.43 -31.60
CA LEU A 193 -9.79 -7.61 -30.93
C LEU A 193 -8.58 -7.23 -31.79
N GLU A 194 -8.77 -7.03 -33.10
CA GLU A 194 -7.77 -6.43 -33.99
C GLU A 194 -7.99 -4.91 -33.99
N ALA A 195 -6.93 -4.11 -33.87
CA ALA A 195 -7.07 -2.65 -33.87
C ALA A 195 -7.54 -2.12 -35.24
N PRO A 196 -8.27 -0.99 -35.29
CA PRO A 196 -8.51 -0.31 -36.56
C PRO A 196 -7.20 0.29 -37.11
N GLU A 197 -7.20 0.68 -38.38
CA GLU A 197 -6.14 1.51 -38.93
C GLU A 197 -6.15 2.87 -38.22
N LEU A 198 -4.99 3.30 -37.72
CA LEU A 198 -4.83 4.60 -37.06
C LEU A 198 -4.69 5.69 -38.12
N THR A 199 -5.81 6.06 -38.74
CA THR A 199 -5.88 7.18 -39.68
C THR A 199 -5.67 8.50 -38.95
N ASP A 200 -5.25 9.54 -39.68
CA ASP A 200 -5.14 10.89 -39.13
C ASP A 200 -6.47 11.34 -38.51
N ASP A 201 -7.60 11.05 -39.17
CA ASP A 201 -8.94 11.38 -38.66
C ASP A 201 -9.25 10.71 -37.32
N LEU A 202 -8.88 9.44 -37.14
CA LEU A 202 -9.09 8.73 -35.87
C LEU A 202 -8.18 9.27 -34.77
N ILE A 203 -6.92 9.55 -35.10
CA ILE A 203 -5.96 10.12 -34.16
C ILE A 203 -6.46 11.48 -33.64
N GLU A 204 -6.89 12.37 -34.54
CA GLU A 204 -7.43 13.68 -34.18
C GLU A 204 -8.74 13.53 -33.39
N ALA A 205 -9.66 12.62 -33.77
CA ALA A 205 -10.89 12.40 -33.01
C ALA A 205 -10.64 11.92 -31.57
N MET A 206 -9.65 11.04 -31.37
CA MET A 206 -9.23 10.61 -30.03
C MET A 206 -8.58 11.74 -29.25
N ALA A 207 -7.68 12.50 -29.89
CA ALA A 207 -6.98 13.63 -29.27
C ALA A 207 -7.96 14.72 -28.84
N ASP A 208 -8.79 15.22 -29.75
CA ASP A 208 -9.81 16.25 -29.51
C ASP A 208 -10.75 15.84 -28.36
N GLY A 209 -11.22 14.58 -28.37
CA GLY A 209 -12.08 14.07 -27.32
C GLY A 209 -11.39 14.03 -25.95
N CYS A 210 -10.12 13.62 -25.88
CA CYS A 210 -9.34 13.66 -24.64
C CYS A 210 -9.06 15.09 -24.18
N GLU A 211 -8.79 16.03 -25.08
CA GLU A 211 -8.60 17.46 -24.76
C GLU A 211 -9.89 18.09 -24.21
N GLU A 212 -11.05 17.75 -24.79
CA GLU A 212 -12.35 18.18 -24.26
C GLU A 212 -12.59 17.63 -22.85
N GLN A 213 -12.26 16.36 -22.60
CA GLN A 213 -12.36 15.75 -21.27
C GLN A 213 -11.36 16.31 -20.26
N ALA A 214 -10.18 16.75 -20.71
CA ALA A 214 -9.21 17.41 -19.86
C ALA A 214 -9.75 18.73 -19.29
N GLU A 215 -10.73 19.37 -19.93
CA GLU A 215 -11.40 20.59 -19.47
C GLU A 215 -10.39 21.70 -19.10
N GLY A 216 -9.33 21.82 -19.90
CA GLY A 216 -8.25 22.80 -19.73
C GLY A 216 -7.23 22.48 -18.63
N ARG A 217 -7.35 21.33 -17.94
CA ARG A 217 -6.37 20.87 -16.96
C ARG A 217 -5.09 20.40 -17.65
N SER A 218 -3.95 20.75 -17.08
CA SER A 218 -2.64 20.24 -17.49
C SER A 218 -2.49 18.75 -17.16
N ILE A 219 -1.55 18.09 -17.83
CA ILE A 219 -1.19 16.69 -17.55
C ILE A 219 -0.76 16.51 -16.08
N ALA A 220 -0.09 17.51 -15.49
CA ALA A 220 0.31 17.45 -14.08
C ALA A 220 -0.90 17.48 -13.13
N GLU A 221 -1.90 18.30 -13.42
CA GLU A 221 -3.15 18.35 -12.63
C GLU A 221 -3.96 17.06 -12.78
N LEU A 222 -4.06 16.51 -14.00
CA LEU A 222 -4.73 15.23 -14.24
C LEU A 222 -4.00 14.07 -13.57
N ALA A 223 -2.66 14.05 -13.61
CA ALA A 223 -1.85 13.04 -12.94
C ALA A 223 -2.03 13.11 -11.42
N ARG A 224 -2.03 14.31 -10.84
CA ARG A 224 -2.29 14.50 -9.41
C ARG A 224 -3.69 14.03 -9.03
N LEU A 225 -4.71 14.43 -9.79
CA LEU A 225 -6.10 13.99 -9.57
C LEU A 225 -6.21 12.47 -9.63
N ARG A 226 -5.56 11.83 -10.62
CA ARG A 226 -5.49 10.37 -10.74
C ARG A 226 -4.88 9.74 -9.51
N ASP A 227 -3.70 10.21 -9.11
CA ASP A 227 -2.99 9.64 -7.98
C ASP A 227 -3.81 9.77 -6.69
N ASP A 228 -4.42 10.93 -6.45
CA ASP A 228 -5.27 11.20 -5.28
C ASP A 228 -6.45 10.21 -5.19
N TYR A 229 -7.19 9.98 -6.29
CA TYR A 229 -8.31 9.03 -6.24
C TYR A 229 -7.87 7.57 -6.22
N VAL A 230 -6.75 7.20 -6.88
CA VAL A 230 -6.23 5.82 -6.84
C VAL A 230 -5.83 5.46 -5.42
N ILE A 231 -5.15 6.37 -4.73
CA ILE A 231 -4.84 6.26 -3.31
C ILE A 231 -6.11 6.08 -2.47
N GLY A 232 -7.14 6.92 -2.70
CA GLY A 232 -8.42 6.82 -2.00
C GLY A 232 -9.12 5.46 -2.19
N VAL A 233 -9.08 4.92 -3.42
CA VAL A 233 -9.59 3.58 -3.74
C VAL A 233 -8.82 2.50 -2.99
N MET A 234 -7.49 2.50 -3.05
CA MET A 234 -6.66 1.49 -2.37
C MET A 234 -6.93 1.46 -0.86
N ARG A 235 -7.07 2.64 -0.23
CA ARG A 235 -7.39 2.76 1.20
C ARG A 235 -8.79 2.30 1.54
N SER A 236 -9.77 2.57 0.68
CA SER A 236 -11.14 2.10 0.87
C SER A 236 -11.24 0.57 0.83
N LEU A 237 -10.32 -0.10 0.12
CA LEU A 237 -10.23 -1.57 0.06
C LEU A 237 -9.54 -2.19 1.29
N ARG A 238 -8.74 -1.42 2.04
CA ARG A 238 -7.99 -1.87 3.22
C ARG A 238 -8.86 -2.56 4.27
N PRO A 239 -9.96 -1.96 4.79
CA PRO A 239 -10.78 -2.61 5.82
C PRO A 239 -11.47 -3.90 5.34
N LEU A 240 -11.55 -4.11 4.02
CA LEU A 240 -12.13 -5.31 3.41
C LEU A 240 -11.08 -6.40 3.15
N ASN A 241 -9.79 -6.09 3.33
CA ASN A 241 -8.67 -6.99 3.02
C ASN A 241 -8.68 -7.50 1.57
N LEU A 242 -9.04 -6.61 0.63
CA LEU A 242 -9.17 -6.89 -0.80
C LEU A 242 -8.08 -6.21 -1.63
N GLY A 243 -7.52 -6.94 -2.61
CA GLY A 243 -6.59 -6.40 -3.61
C GLY A 243 -5.48 -5.54 -3.00
N ALA A 244 -5.30 -4.33 -3.52
CA ALA A 244 -4.32 -3.37 -3.05
C ALA A 244 -4.52 -2.94 -1.57
N GLY A 245 -5.75 -3.03 -1.04
CA GLY A 245 -6.02 -2.75 0.36
C GLY A 245 -5.38 -3.75 1.32
N ARG A 246 -5.24 -5.02 0.91
CA ARG A 246 -4.49 -6.03 1.67
C ARG A 246 -3.03 -5.64 1.81
N LEU A 247 -2.41 -5.23 0.70
CA LEU A 247 -1.01 -4.83 0.68
C LEU A 247 -0.75 -3.62 1.57
N ILE A 248 -1.67 -2.66 1.60
CA ILE A 248 -1.59 -1.53 2.54
C ILE A 248 -1.58 -2.05 3.99
N ALA A 249 -2.51 -2.94 4.34
CA ALA A 249 -2.58 -3.50 5.69
C ALA A 249 -1.30 -4.27 6.07
N GLU A 250 -0.78 -5.10 5.15
CA GLU A 250 0.49 -5.84 5.34
C GLU A 250 1.70 -4.90 5.46
N ARG A 251 1.74 -3.82 4.66
CA ARG A 251 2.78 -2.79 4.72
C ARG A 251 2.81 -2.11 6.09
N GLU A 252 1.64 -1.67 6.55
CA GLU A 252 1.51 -1.00 7.84
C GLU A 252 1.91 -1.93 8.98
N ALA A 253 1.51 -3.20 8.93
CA ALA A 253 1.94 -4.20 9.90
C ALA A 253 3.47 -4.36 9.89
N ARG A 254 4.11 -4.49 8.72
CA ARG A 254 5.57 -4.58 8.59
C ARG A 254 6.30 -3.34 9.10
N ILE A 255 5.83 -2.14 8.76
CA ILE A 255 6.38 -0.86 9.27
C ILE A 255 6.24 -0.82 10.79
N HIS A 256 5.11 -1.27 11.32
CA HIS A 256 4.88 -1.34 12.74
C HIS A 256 5.86 -2.32 13.42
N GLU A 257 6.06 -3.51 12.86
CA GLU A 257 7.01 -4.51 13.37
C GLU A 257 8.45 -4.03 13.30
N ALA A 258 8.90 -3.49 12.17
CA ALA A 258 10.28 -3.05 11.94
C ALA A 258 10.70 -1.89 12.86
N GLY A 259 9.75 -1.00 13.21
CA GLY A 259 9.95 0.07 14.18
C GLY A 259 9.49 -0.30 15.60
N SER A 260 9.30 -1.58 15.93
CA SER A 260 8.87 -1.99 17.27
C SER A 260 10.03 -2.01 18.26
N THR A 261 9.81 -1.42 19.43
CA THR A 261 10.67 -1.69 20.59
C THR A 261 10.43 -3.15 20.98
N PRO A 262 11.48 -3.94 21.28
CA PRO A 262 11.30 -5.32 21.72
C PRO A 262 10.35 -5.38 22.92
N PRO A 263 9.53 -6.43 23.04
CA PRO A 263 8.63 -6.59 24.18
C PRO A 263 9.39 -6.51 25.49
N TRP A 264 8.79 -5.86 26.49
CA TRP A 264 9.34 -5.79 27.83
C TRP A 264 9.54 -7.19 28.40
N THR A 265 10.69 -7.38 29.02
CA THR A 265 11.01 -8.59 29.77
C THR A 265 11.27 -8.27 31.24
N LYS A 266 11.05 -9.26 32.09
CA LYS A 266 11.18 -9.08 33.54
C LYS A 266 12.62 -8.68 33.91
N GLY A 267 12.77 -7.46 34.42
CA GLY A 267 14.05 -6.88 34.82
C GLY A 267 14.51 -5.73 33.94
N ASP A 268 13.82 -5.48 32.82
CA ASP A 268 14.11 -4.34 31.96
C ASP A 268 13.80 -3.02 32.68
N VAL A 269 14.68 -2.03 32.45
CA VAL A 269 14.50 -0.67 32.94
C VAL A 269 13.41 0.00 32.10
N VAL A 270 12.33 0.42 32.74
CA VAL A 270 11.24 1.12 32.08
C VAL A 270 11.55 2.62 32.01
N ALA A 271 11.49 3.20 30.81
CA ALA A 271 11.59 4.65 30.63
C ALA A 271 10.34 5.36 31.17
N ALA A 272 10.52 6.54 31.77
CA ALA A 272 9.46 7.32 32.39
C ALA A 272 9.53 8.80 31.93
N PRO A 273 8.65 9.26 31.01
CA PRO A 273 7.62 8.50 30.31
C PRO A 273 8.20 7.57 29.23
N LEU A 274 7.39 6.62 28.77
CA LEU A 274 7.68 5.83 27.58
C LEU A 274 7.62 6.71 26.31
N ALA A 275 8.39 6.36 25.28
CA ALA A 275 8.41 7.03 23.98
C ALA A 275 8.53 5.98 22.86
N LEU A 276 7.45 5.22 22.64
CA LEU A 276 7.44 4.04 21.77
C LEU A 276 6.99 4.34 20.33
N TYR A 277 6.57 5.57 20.04
CA TYR A 277 6.00 5.95 18.75
C TYR A 277 6.53 7.30 18.28
N GLU A 278 7.13 7.32 17.09
CA GLU A 278 7.63 8.49 16.38
C GLU A 278 7.42 8.27 14.88
N THR A 279 6.89 9.28 14.20
CA THR A 279 6.61 9.24 12.75
C THR A 279 6.41 10.67 12.22
N VAL A 280 5.95 10.81 10.98
CA VAL A 280 5.56 12.08 10.36
C VAL A 280 4.04 12.15 10.18
N VAL A 281 3.50 13.37 10.08
CA VAL A 281 2.09 13.57 9.70
C VAL A 281 1.86 13.04 8.28
N GLU A 282 0.99 12.04 8.16
CA GLU A 282 0.70 11.38 6.88
C GLU A 282 -0.20 12.23 5.96
N PRO A 283 -0.12 12.04 4.62
CA PRO A 283 -0.99 12.72 3.65
C PRO A 283 -2.49 12.62 3.94
N ASP A 284 -2.94 11.52 4.55
CA ASP A 284 -4.35 11.22 4.84
C ASP A 284 -4.87 11.96 6.04
N TRP A 285 -3.94 12.39 6.88
CA TRP A 285 -4.26 12.94 8.18
C TRP A 285 -4.56 14.42 8.05
N VAL A 286 -4.20 15.06 6.94
CA VAL A 286 -4.37 16.49 6.75
C VAL A 286 -5.68 16.83 6.05
N ASP A 287 -6.27 17.95 6.45
CA ASP A 287 -7.44 18.54 5.82
C ASP A 287 -7.07 19.31 4.54
N TYR A 288 -8.07 19.95 3.92
CA TYR A 288 -7.88 20.78 2.73
C TYR A 288 -6.98 22.02 2.97
N ASN A 289 -6.69 22.36 4.22
CA ASN A 289 -5.77 23.44 4.59
C ASN A 289 -4.32 22.93 4.73
N GLY A 290 -4.09 21.62 4.68
CA GLY A 290 -2.77 21.02 4.87
C GLY A 290 -2.39 20.82 6.35
N HIS A 291 -3.35 20.95 7.27
CA HIS A 291 -3.18 20.75 8.70
C HIS A 291 -3.84 19.44 9.13
N MET A 292 -3.24 18.78 10.12
CA MET A 292 -3.74 17.52 10.66
C MET A 292 -5.18 17.70 11.17
N SER A 293 -6.11 16.92 10.61
CA SER A 293 -7.51 16.86 10.99
C SER A 293 -7.67 16.37 12.43
N GLU A 294 -8.76 16.75 13.06
CA GLU A 294 -9.05 16.46 14.46
C GLU A 294 -9.06 14.95 14.76
N TRP A 295 -9.66 14.14 13.88
CA TRP A 295 -9.73 12.68 14.00
C TRP A 295 -8.36 12.00 13.84
N ALA A 296 -7.44 12.63 13.11
CA ALA A 296 -6.15 12.05 12.82
C ALA A 296 -5.25 12.05 14.06
N PHE A 297 -5.39 13.03 14.96
CA PHE A 297 -4.70 13.02 16.26
C PHE A 297 -5.07 11.79 17.08
N LEU A 298 -6.36 11.44 17.13
CA LEU A 298 -6.80 10.25 17.83
C LEU A 298 -6.28 8.97 17.16
N THR A 299 -6.21 8.95 15.83
CA THR A 299 -5.62 7.84 15.07
C THR A 299 -4.15 7.64 15.44
N ALA A 300 -3.35 8.72 15.45
CA ALA A 300 -1.95 8.69 15.87
C ALA A 300 -1.78 8.20 17.32
N PHE A 301 -2.69 8.58 18.23
CA PHE A 301 -2.69 8.04 19.59
C PHE A 301 -3.12 6.57 19.66
N GLY A 302 -4.02 6.12 18.80
CA GLY A 302 -4.34 4.70 18.61
C GLY A 302 -3.09 3.90 18.25
N TRP A 303 -2.28 4.41 17.32
CA TRP A 303 -0.99 3.79 16.96
C TRP A 303 0.02 3.78 18.11
N ALA A 304 0.08 4.84 18.92
CA ALA A 304 0.90 4.86 20.13
C ALA A 304 0.43 3.85 21.18
N SER A 305 -0.89 3.68 21.37
CA SER A 305 -1.46 2.63 22.22
C SER A 305 -1.13 1.23 21.70
N ASP A 306 -1.17 1.02 20.39
CA ASP A 306 -0.80 -0.25 19.76
C ASP A 306 0.70 -0.58 19.96
N LYS A 307 1.58 0.43 19.91
CA LYS A 307 3.00 0.28 20.29
C LYS A 307 3.16 -0.10 21.77
N LEU A 308 2.39 0.50 22.68
CA LEU A 308 2.36 0.10 24.09
C LEU A 308 1.90 -1.36 24.23
N PHE A 309 0.85 -1.77 23.51
CA PHE A 309 0.33 -3.14 23.56
C PHE A 309 1.37 -4.17 23.16
N ARG A 310 2.05 -3.96 22.03
CA ARG A 310 3.16 -4.85 21.64
C ARG A 310 4.29 -4.85 22.66
N TYR A 311 4.64 -3.68 23.21
CA TYR A 311 5.67 -3.57 24.25
C TYR A 311 5.32 -4.36 25.53
N ILE A 312 4.04 -4.48 25.90
CA ILE A 312 3.60 -5.27 27.06
C ILE A 312 3.27 -6.73 26.72
N GLY A 313 3.51 -7.19 25.48
CA GLY A 313 3.25 -8.56 25.05
C GLY A 313 1.81 -8.84 24.66
N ILE A 314 1.05 -7.82 24.23
CA ILE A 314 -0.22 -7.98 23.52
C ILE A 314 0.07 -7.89 22.03
N ASP A 315 0.33 -9.04 21.43
CA ASP A 315 0.62 -9.24 20.02
C ASP A 315 -0.56 -9.93 19.30
N GLU A 316 -0.33 -10.37 18.08
CA GLU A 316 -1.31 -11.06 17.24
C GLU A 316 -1.75 -12.40 17.85
N ASP A 317 -0.84 -13.15 18.48
CA ASP A 317 -1.15 -14.42 19.15
C ASP A 317 -2.04 -14.18 20.39
N TYR A 318 -1.75 -13.14 21.17
CA TYR A 318 -2.58 -12.71 22.30
C TYR A 318 -4.01 -12.36 21.87
N ARG A 319 -4.15 -11.63 20.75
CA ARG A 319 -5.44 -11.24 20.18
C ARG A 319 -6.19 -12.42 19.58
N ALA A 320 -5.47 -13.33 18.89
CA ALA A 320 -6.03 -14.55 18.34
C ALA A 320 -6.54 -15.50 19.43
N ALA A 321 -5.95 -15.46 20.63
CA ALA A 321 -6.44 -16.16 21.82
C ALA A 321 -7.69 -15.52 22.46
N GLY A 322 -8.25 -14.47 21.86
CA GLY A 322 -9.51 -13.85 22.30
C GLY A 322 -9.36 -12.79 23.39
N HIS A 323 -8.17 -12.23 23.57
CA HIS A 323 -7.91 -11.22 24.60
C HIS A 323 -7.45 -9.88 24.01
N THR A 324 -8.00 -8.76 24.48
CA THR A 324 -7.60 -7.43 24.01
C THR A 324 -8.05 -6.32 24.96
N PHE A 325 -7.68 -5.07 24.65
CA PHE A 325 -8.20 -3.87 25.32
C PHE A 325 -9.22 -3.14 24.44
N PHE A 326 -10.32 -2.70 25.04
CA PHE A 326 -11.24 -1.75 24.43
C PHE A 326 -11.16 -0.40 25.15
N THR A 327 -11.10 0.68 24.38
CA THR A 327 -11.18 2.04 24.92
C THR A 327 -12.63 2.36 25.24
N VAL A 328 -12.92 2.77 26.48
CA VAL A 328 -14.27 3.14 26.93
C VAL A 328 -14.47 4.63 27.09
N GLU A 329 -13.39 5.39 27.26
CA GLU A 329 -13.43 6.84 27.39
C GLU A 329 -12.15 7.45 26.83
N THR A 330 -12.30 8.57 26.11
CA THR A 330 -11.18 9.31 25.50
C THR A 330 -11.43 10.81 25.67
N HIS A 331 -10.45 11.52 26.22
CA HIS A 331 -10.42 12.98 26.33
C HIS A 331 -9.25 13.54 25.52
N LEU A 332 -9.57 14.29 24.46
CA LEU A 332 -8.58 14.84 23.53
C LEU A 332 -8.46 16.36 23.71
N ASN A 333 -7.23 16.87 23.87
CA ASN A 333 -6.95 18.29 23.99
C ASN A 333 -5.93 18.72 22.93
N TYR A 334 -6.36 19.57 22.01
CA TYR A 334 -5.51 20.16 20.98
C TYR A 334 -4.78 21.38 21.54
N ALA A 335 -3.46 21.44 21.34
CA ALA A 335 -2.62 22.56 21.78
C ALA A 335 -2.08 23.37 20.60
N GLN A 336 -1.63 22.70 19.54
CA GLN A 336 -1.08 23.31 18.33
C GLN A 336 -1.47 22.50 17.09
N GLU A 337 -1.39 23.16 15.93
CA GLU A 337 -1.52 22.51 14.62
C GLU A 337 -0.27 21.68 14.25
N ALA A 338 -0.46 20.71 13.36
CA ALA A 338 0.62 19.91 12.77
C ALA A 338 0.44 19.86 11.26
N SER A 339 1.50 20.14 10.50
CA SER A 339 1.45 20.21 9.03
C SER A 339 1.89 18.89 8.40
N LEU A 340 1.44 18.65 7.16
CA LEU A 340 1.85 17.50 6.36
C LEU A 340 3.36 17.27 6.38
N GLY A 341 3.79 16.04 6.67
CA GLY A 341 5.19 15.62 6.69
C GLY A 341 5.99 16.09 7.92
N ALA A 342 5.40 16.89 8.82
CA ALA A 342 6.08 17.30 10.04
C ALA A 342 6.31 16.09 10.96
N PRO A 343 7.53 15.88 11.47
CA PRO A 343 7.82 14.78 12.39
C PRO A 343 7.27 15.07 13.79
N PHE A 344 6.76 14.02 14.45
CA PHE A 344 6.29 14.07 15.82
C PHE A 344 6.60 12.78 16.58
N ARG A 345 6.64 12.88 17.90
CA ARG A 345 6.82 11.77 18.84
C ARG A 345 5.67 11.75 19.84
N VAL A 346 5.21 10.57 20.22
CA VAL A 346 4.23 10.38 21.30
C VAL A 346 4.92 9.79 22.51
N THR A 347 4.73 10.44 23.65
CA THR A 347 5.08 9.87 24.96
C THR A 347 3.86 9.26 25.62
N THR A 348 4.04 8.15 26.32
CA THR A 348 2.98 7.38 26.96
C THR A 348 3.23 7.29 28.46
N ARG A 349 2.21 7.60 29.25
CA ARG A 349 2.20 7.47 30.71
C ARG A 349 1.03 6.59 31.13
N VAL A 350 1.32 5.52 31.85
CA VAL A 350 0.33 4.77 32.62
C VAL A 350 0.05 5.54 33.90
N LEU A 351 -1.19 6.02 34.06
CA LEU A 351 -1.66 6.76 35.24
C LEU A 351 -2.24 5.84 36.31
N GLY A 352 -2.74 4.67 35.90
CA GLY A 352 -3.30 3.68 36.80
C GLY A 352 -3.55 2.35 36.10
N VAL A 353 -3.37 1.27 36.84
CA VAL A 353 -3.66 -0.09 36.38
C VAL A 353 -4.28 -0.90 37.52
N ASP A 354 -5.29 -1.68 37.21
CA ASP A 354 -5.78 -2.75 38.09
C ASP A 354 -5.91 -4.06 37.29
N ALA A 355 -6.54 -5.09 37.85
CA ALA A 355 -6.65 -6.39 37.17
C ALA A 355 -7.29 -6.33 35.77
N LYS A 356 -8.16 -5.35 35.49
CA LYS A 356 -8.97 -5.27 34.26
C LYS A 356 -8.89 -3.94 33.54
N ARG A 357 -8.34 -2.90 34.17
CA ARG A 357 -8.41 -1.51 33.67
C ARG A 357 -7.03 -0.92 33.50
N LEU A 358 -6.89 -0.14 32.45
CA LEU A 358 -5.70 0.63 32.14
C LEU A 358 -6.10 2.09 31.91
N HIS A 359 -5.59 2.99 32.73
CA HIS A 359 -5.72 4.44 32.58
C HIS A 359 -4.40 4.98 32.06
N LEU A 360 -4.42 5.53 30.84
CA LEU A 360 -3.22 6.02 30.19
C LEU A 360 -3.38 7.44 29.67
N PHE A 361 -2.25 8.11 29.52
CA PHE A 361 -2.13 9.45 28.99
C PHE A 361 -1.04 9.50 27.93
N HIS A 362 -1.38 9.99 26.75
CA HIS A 362 -0.43 10.25 25.69
C HIS A 362 -0.24 11.75 25.48
N ALA A 363 1.00 12.16 25.23
CA ALA A 363 1.33 13.51 24.80
C ALA A 363 2.15 13.47 23.52
N MET A 364 1.65 14.16 22.49
CA MET A 364 2.26 14.29 21.18
C MET A 364 3.08 15.58 21.11
N TYR A 365 4.33 15.47 20.73
CA TYR A 365 5.27 16.57 20.59
C TYR A 365 5.84 16.62 19.18
N ARG A 366 6.08 17.83 18.68
CA ARG A 366 6.88 18.02 17.46
C ARG A 366 8.30 17.52 17.71
N VAL A 367 8.95 17.02 16.66
CA VAL A 367 10.40 16.75 16.69
C VAL A 367 11.09 17.86 15.91
N ASP A 368 11.97 18.61 16.55
CA ASP A 368 12.71 19.69 15.89
C ASP A 368 13.96 19.15 15.17
N GLU A 369 14.52 19.96 14.24
CA GLU A 369 15.77 19.64 13.54
C GLU A 369 16.91 19.37 14.56
N GLY A 370 17.30 18.10 14.69
CA GLY A 370 18.25 17.62 15.71
C GLY A 370 17.70 16.56 16.66
N GLY A 371 16.42 16.17 16.54
CA GLY A 371 15.83 15.06 17.29
C GLY A 371 15.41 15.39 18.72
N VAL A 372 15.40 16.68 19.07
CA VAL A 372 14.95 17.17 20.38
C VAL A 372 13.43 17.27 20.38
N THR A 373 12.80 16.77 21.45
CA THR A 373 11.35 16.90 21.68
C THR A 373 10.98 18.39 21.81
N GLY A 374 10.24 18.90 20.85
CA GLY A 374 9.81 20.29 20.74
C GLY A 374 8.45 20.56 21.37
N GLU A 375 7.66 21.43 20.74
CA GLU A 375 6.37 21.91 21.26
C GLU A 375 5.31 20.81 21.37
N LEU A 376 4.44 20.93 22.39
CA LEU A 376 3.28 20.06 22.58
C LEU A 376 2.21 20.34 21.52
N LEU A 377 1.82 19.31 20.77
CA LEU A 377 0.82 19.39 19.71
C LEU A 377 -0.57 19.02 20.22
N CYS A 378 -0.68 17.87 20.89
CA CYS A 378 -1.96 17.34 21.35
C CYS A 378 -1.74 16.38 22.53
N THR A 379 -2.76 16.18 23.36
CA THR A 379 -2.76 15.17 24.42
C THR A 379 -4.04 14.37 24.41
N THR A 380 -3.96 13.09 24.77
CA THR A 380 -5.14 12.27 25.04
C THR A 380 -5.04 11.59 26.40
N GLU A 381 -6.16 11.54 27.11
CA GLU A 381 -6.36 10.71 28.30
C GLU A 381 -7.37 9.63 27.95
N GLN A 382 -7.07 8.37 28.26
CA GLN A 382 -7.92 7.24 27.89
C GLN A 382 -8.10 6.26 29.05
N MET A 383 -9.33 5.75 29.19
CA MET A 383 -9.65 4.59 30.02
C MET A 383 -9.91 3.38 29.13
N LEU A 384 -9.19 2.28 29.39
CA LEU A 384 -9.30 1.04 28.64
C LEU A 384 -9.69 -0.12 29.56
N LEU A 385 -10.50 -1.04 29.04
CA LEU A 385 -10.92 -2.27 29.70
C LEU A 385 -10.35 -3.47 28.98
N HIS A 386 -9.72 -4.37 29.71
CA HIS A 386 -9.30 -5.67 29.20
C HIS A 386 -10.52 -6.58 29.07
N VAL A 387 -10.67 -7.22 27.91
CA VAL A 387 -11.83 -8.01 27.53
C VAL A 387 -11.43 -9.40 27.04
N ASP A 388 -12.30 -10.35 27.32
CA ASP A 388 -12.37 -11.64 26.64
C ASP A 388 -13.44 -11.52 25.55
N THR A 389 -13.02 -11.64 24.29
CA THR A 389 -13.89 -11.44 23.13
C THR A 389 -14.86 -12.58 22.93
N ASP A 390 -14.50 -13.79 23.36
CA ASP A 390 -15.38 -14.96 23.27
C ASP A 390 -16.49 -14.87 24.33
N ALA A 391 -16.15 -14.39 25.53
CA ALA A 391 -17.11 -14.13 26.60
C ALA A 391 -17.88 -12.80 26.41
N GLY A 392 -17.41 -11.90 25.55
CA GLY A 392 -17.99 -10.59 25.31
C GLY A 392 -18.02 -9.69 26.56
N SER A 393 -17.08 -9.84 27.48
CA SER A 393 -17.08 -9.12 28.76
C SER A 393 -15.68 -8.85 29.32
N THR A 394 -15.59 -8.00 30.36
CA THR A 394 -14.30 -7.65 30.96
C THR A 394 -13.66 -8.82 31.71
N ALA A 395 -12.40 -9.09 31.41
CA ALA A 395 -11.63 -10.19 32.01
C ALA A 395 -10.31 -9.66 32.58
N PRO A 396 -9.73 -10.31 33.61
CA PRO A 396 -8.38 -9.98 34.06
C PRO A 396 -7.36 -10.09 32.93
N MET A 397 -6.35 -9.22 32.94
CA MET A 397 -5.18 -9.35 32.05
C MET A 397 -4.42 -10.64 32.36
N LEU A 398 -3.80 -11.24 31.35
CA LEU A 398 -2.91 -12.38 31.54
C LEU A 398 -1.56 -11.93 32.16
N ASP A 399 -0.83 -12.89 32.73
CA ASP A 399 0.35 -12.64 33.57
C ASP A 399 1.43 -11.77 32.88
N GLY A 400 1.65 -11.95 31.58
CA GLY A 400 2.65 -11.18 30.81
C GLY A 400 2.35 -9.67 30.80
N PRO A 401 1.25 -9.25 30.14
CA PRO A 401 0.84 -7.85 30.13
C PRO A 401 0.59 -7.26 31.51
N ALA A 402 0.05 -8.04 32.46
CA ALA A 402 -0.16 -7.59 33.83
C ALA A 402 1.16 -7.24 34.54
N ALA A 403 2.19 -8.09 34.40
CA ALA A 403 3.51 -7.84 34.99
C ALA A 403 4.22 -6.63 34.35
N ALA A 404 4.13 -6.49 33.03
CA ALA A 404 4.72 -5.36 32.31
C ALA A 404 4.06 -4.03 32.74
N LEU A 405 2.72 -3.98 32.78
CA LEU A 405 1.99 -2.78 33.20
C LEU A 405 2.24 -2.42 34.67
N ALA A 406 2.42 -3.40 35.56
CA ALA A 406 2.81 -3.14 36.94
C ALA A 406 4.19 -2.47 37.01
N ALA A 407 5.18 -2.98 36.28
CA ALA A 407 6.51 -2.37 36.22
C ALA A 407 6.48 -0.96 35.62
N ILE A 408 5.64 -0.72 34.60
CA ILE A 408 5.46 0.61 34.01
C ILE A 408 4.77 1.56 35.00
N ALA A 409 3.74 1.12 35.70
CA ALA A 409 3.04 1.93 36.70
C ALA A 409 3.98 2.33 37.84
N ASP A 410 4.82 1.40 38.33
CA ASP A 410 5.83 1.69 39.35
C ASP A 410 6.86 2.72 38.87
N ALA A 411 7.37 2.57 37.64
CA ALA A 411 8.32 3.52 37.06
C ALA A 411 7.71 4.92 36.81
N HIS A 412 6.40 4.99 36.58
CA HIS A 412 5.69 6.24 36.32
C HIS A 412 5.11 6.91 37.58
N ALA A 413 5.14 6.25 38.74
CA ALA A 413 4.44 6.68 39.95
C ALA A 413 4.84 8.10 40.42
N ASP A 414 6.11 8.47 40.24
CA ASP A 414 6.64 9.76 40.68
C ASP A 414 6.57 10.87 39.61
N LEU A 415 6.01 10.57 38.42
CA LEU A 415 5.85 11.58 37.37
C LEU A 415 4.75 12.59 37.76
N PRO A 416 4.93 13.89 37.47
CA PRO A 416 3.88 14.87 37.71
C PRO A 416 2.66 14.56 36.85
N VAL A 417 1.47 14.59 37.47
CA VAL A 417 0.19 14.41 36.77
C VAL A 417 0.00 15.54 35.76
N PRO A 418 -0.19 15.25 34.46
CA PRO A 418 -0.46 16.27 33.46
C PRO A 418 -1.72 17.07 33.78
N PRO A 419 -1.75 18.40 33.56
CA PRO A 419 -2.87 19.25 33.94
C PRO A 419 -4.17 18.96 33.17
N GLN A 420 -4.10 18.23 32.06
CA GLN A 420 -5.25 17.82 31.26
C GLN A 420 -6.00 16.61 31.84
N VAL A 421 -5.38 15.84 32.72
CA VAL A 421 -5.96 14.63 33.32
C VAL A 421 -7.21 14.99 34.13
N GLY A 422 -8.34 14.34 33.84
CA GLY A 422 -9.62 14.55 34.48
C GLY A 422 -10.28 15.90 34.16
N ARG A 423 -9.79 16.63 33.15
CA ARG A 423 -10.36 17.94 32.77
C ARG A 423 -11.77 17.76 32.21
N VAL A 424 -12.71 18.55 32.74
CA VAL A 424 -14.09 18.63 32.23
C VAL A 424 -14.21 19.80 31.26
N MET A 425 -14.76 19.54 30.06
CA MET A 425 -15.01 20.59 29.07
C MET A 425 -16.10 21.54 29.54
N GLN A 426 -15.79 22.84 29.54
CA GLN A 426 -16.69 23.93 29.91
C GLN A 426 -16.37 25.16 29.07
N ILE A 427 -17.34 26.05 28.89
CA ILE A 427 -17.10 27.37 28.28
C ILE A 427 -16.22 28.17 29.23
N PRO A 428 -15.10 28.78 28.78
CA PRO A 428 -14.30 29.66 29.61
C PRO A 428 -15.17 30.81 30.15
N GLY A 429 -15.11 31.03 31.46
CA GLY A 429 -15.85 32.09 32.16
C GLY A 429 -15.30 33.48 31.95
#